data_AF-A0A4U6D645-F1
#
_entry.id   AF-A0A4U6D645-F1
#
_cell.length_a   1.000
_cell.length_b   1.000
_cell.length_c   1.000
_cell.angle_alpha   90.00
_cell.angle_beta   90.00
_cell.angle_gamma   90.00
#
_symmetry.space_group_name_H-M   'P 1'
#
loop_
_entity.id
_entity.type
_entity.pdbx_description
1 polymer ?
#
loop_
_entity_poly.entity_id
_entity_poly.type
_entity_poly.pdbx_seq_one_letter_code
_entity_poly.pdbx_strand_id
1 'polypeptide(L)'
;MVDEGLPEANANGGAKQNAYKHALLYAYMYCEIGEQNADAIASLHEVCNGINRDPTPAERDMDTFNNARGKDIVKANGCGSRGVLKLAVWQAYLNQVLQDIDGIETSL
;
A
#
# COMPACT_ATOMS: atom_id res chain seq x y z
N MET A 1 24.94 -2.82 1.61
CA MET A 1 23.72 -2.59 2.41
C MET A 1 22.97 -3.90 2.42
N VAL A 2 22.88 -4.53 3.58
CA VAL A 2 22.31 -5.86 3.75
C VAL A 2 20.80 -5.74 3.57
N ASP A 3 20.25 -6.58 2.70
CA ASP A 3 18.82 -6.76 2.46
C ASP A 3 18.23 -7.47 3.69
N GLU A 4 18.15 -6.75 4.81
CA GLU A 4 17.61 -7.27 6.07
C GLU A 4 16.09 -7.40 5.94
N GLY A 5 15.65 -8.56 5.45
CA GLY A 5 14.44 -9.23 5.91
C GLY A 5 13.16 -8.40 5.89
N LEU A 6 12.91 -7.63 4.83
CA LEU A 6 11.56 -7.13 4.60
C LEU A 6 10.65 -8.34 4.36
N PRO A 7 9.56 -8.52 5.12
CA PRO A 7 8.72 -9.69 4.99
C PRO A 7 8.26 -9.82 3.53
N GLU A 8 8.60 -10.95 2.90
CA GLU A 8 8.10 -11.28 1.57
C GLU A 8 6.58 -11.21 1.64
N ALA A 9 6.03 -10.32 0.85
CA ALA A 9 4.65 -9.96 0.95
C ALA A 9 3.83 -11.10 0.31
N ASN A 10 3.24 -11.99 1.12
CA ASN A 10 2.52 -13.17 0.65
C ASN A 10 1.12 -12.81 0.12
N ALA A 11 0.51 -13.73 -0.63
CA ALA A 11 -0.71 -13.48 -1.42
C ALA A 11 -2.03 -13.57 -0.64
N ASN A 12 -1.98 -13.72 0.69
CA ASN A 12 -3.17 -13.90 1.52
C ASN A 12 -3.61 -12.55 2.08
N GLY A 13 -4.75 -12.08 1.58
CA GLY A 13 -5.29 -10.71 1.70
C GLY A 13 -5.63 -10.19 3.09
N GLY A 14 -5.23 -10.84 4.19
CA GLY A 14 -5.52 -10.40 5.56
C GLY A 14 -4.44 -9.53 6.21
N ALA A 15 -3.20 -9.64 5.72
CA ALA A 15 -2.04 -9.31 6.53
C ALA A 15 -1.49 -7.90 6.27
N LYS A 16 -0.85 -7.35 7.29
CA LYS A 16 0.01 -6.16 7.28
C LYS A 16 0.93 -6.01 6.04
N GLN A 17 1.36 -7.12 5.44
CA GLN A 17 2.12 -7.11 4.19
C GLN A 17 1.31 -6.67 2.96
N ASN A 18 0.00 -6.90 2.91
CA ASN A 18 -0.87 -6.41 1.82
C ASN A 18 -0.96 -4.89 1.85
N ALA A 19 -1.14 -4.32 3.04
CA ALA A 19 -1.09 -2.87 3.25
C ALA A 19 0.18 -2.22 2.66
N TYR A 20 1.33 -2.82 2.95
CA TYR A 20 2.61 -2.39 2.39
C TYR A 20 2.65 -2.49 0.86
N LYS A 21 2.11 -3.57 0.27
CA LYS A 21 2.06 -3.74 -1.20
C LYS A 21 1.22 -2.65 -1.87
N HIS A 22 0.02 -2.39 -1.38
CA HIS A 22 -0.89 -1.40 -1.97
C HIS A 22 -0.24 -0.02 -1.96
N ALA A 23 0.30 0.40 -0.80
CA ALA A 23 1.00 1.67 -0.69
C ALA A 23 2.25 1.75 -1.59
N LEU A 24 3.07 0.69 -1.65
CA LEU A 24 4.29 0.69 -2.45
C LEU A 24 4.02 0.63 -3.95
N LEU A 25 3.08 -0.21 -4.38
CA LEU A 25 2.70 -0.32 -5.79
C LEU A 25 2.11 0.99 -6.28
N TYR A 26 1.21 1.60 -5.50
CA TYR A 26 0.69 2.92 -5.82
C TYR A 26 1.82 3.94 -5.95
N ALA A 27 2.78 3.96 -5.00
CA ALA A 27 3.89 4.90 -5.02
C ALA A 27 4.76 4.77 -6.29
N TYR A 28 5.03 3.53 -6.71
CA TYR A 28 5.75 3.27 -7.96
C TYR A 28 4.95 3.70 -9.18
N MET A 29 3.65 3.36 -9.26
CA MET A 29 2.80 3.80 -10.37
C MET A 29 2.73 5.32 -10.45
N TYR A 30 2.51 6.02 -9.32
CA TYR A 30 2.46 7.48 -9.30
C TYR A 30 3.72 8.07 -9.94
N CYS A 31 4.89 7.53 -9.62
CA CYS A 31 6.16 8.05 -10.14
C CYS A 31 6.48 7.64 -11.57
N GLU A 32 5.96 6.50 -12.05
CA GLU A 32 6.22 6.02 -13.40
C GLU A 32 5.23 6.56 -14.43
N ILE A 33 3.96 6.69 -14.04
CA ILE A 33 2.86 6.99 -14.97
C ILE A 33 2.03 8.21 -14.55
N GLY A 34 2.36 8.86 -13.43
CA GLY A 34 1.67 10.04 -12.91
C GLY A 34 0.43 9.72 -12.07
N GLU A 35 0.05 10.70 -11.24
CA GLU A 35 -1.05 10.61 -10.26
C GLU A 35 -2.36 10.09 -10.88
N GLN A 36 -2.82 10.74 -11.96
CA GLN A 36 -4.12 10.43 -12.57
C GLN A 36 -4.19 8.98 -13.07
N ASN A 37 -3.12 8.46 -13.66
CA ASN A 37 -3.10 7.09 -14.16
C ASN A 37 -2.93 6.08 -13.01
N ALA A 38 -2.15 6.41 -11.99
CA ALA A 38 -2.03 5.58 -10.79
C ALA A 38 -3.37 5.45 -10.04
N ASP A 39 -4.11 6.55 -9.88
CA ASP A 39 -5.46 6.57 -9.28
C ASP A 39 -6.43 5.68 -10.08
N ALA A 40 -6.40 5.77 -11.41
CA ALA A 40 -7.26 4.96 -12.27
C ALA A 40 -6.92 3.46 -12.19
N ILE A 41 -5.64 3.09 -12.23
CA ILE A 41 -5.21 1.69 -12.15
C ILE A 41 -5.50 1.10 -10.77
N ALA A 42 -5.21 1.83 -9.68
CA ALA A 42 -5.53 1.38 -8.33
C ALA A 42 -7.04 1.17 -8.16
N SER A 43 -7.86 2.11 -8.63
CA SER A 43 -9.32 1.97 -8.58
C SER A 43 -9.82 0.76 -9.39
N LEU A 44 -9.28 0.55 -10.60
CA LEU A 44 -9.61 -0.61 -11.43
C LEU A 44 -9.14 -1.91 -10.80
N HIS A 45 -7.99 -1.91 -10.12
CA HIS A 45 -7.50 -3.09 -9.39
C HIS A 45 -8.50 -3.53 -8.34
N GLU A 46 -9.03 -2.61 -7.53
CA GLU A 46 -10.01 -2.96 -6.50
C GLU A 46 -11.36 -3.40 -7.08
N VAL A 47 -11.79 -2.84 -8.21
CA VAL A 47 -13.00 -3.30 -8.90
C VAL A 47 -12.80 -4.69 -9.49
N CYS A 48 -11.70 -4.94 -10.21
CA CYS A 48 -11.43 -6.22 -10.86
C CYS A 48 -11.12 -7.33 -9.85
N ASN A 49 -10.36 -7.05 -8.79
CA ASN A 49 -10.22 -7.98 -7.66
C ASN A 49 -11.55 -8.18 -6.97
N GLY A 50 -12.32 -7.11 -6.78
CA GLY A 50 -13.69 -7.14 -6.27
C GLY A 50 -14.56 -8.20 -6.95
N ILE A 51 -14.56 -8.18 -8.28
CA ILE A 51 -15.33 -9.11 -9.12
C ILE A 51 -14.79 -10.55 -9.04
N ASN A 52 -13.46 -10.72 -9.03
CA ASN A 52 -12.84 -12.04 -9.16
C ASN A 52 -12.60 -12.77 -7.83
N ARG A 53 -12.52 -12.04 -6.71
CA ARG A 53 -12.16 -12.58 -5.39
C ARG A 53 -13.24 -12.39 -4.33
N ASP A 54 -14.26 -11.57 -4.59
CA ASP A 54 -15.31 -11.21 -3.62
C ASP A 54 -14.73 -10.80 -2.25
N PRO A 55 -13.83 -9.80 -2.20
CA PRO A 55 -13.23 -9.36 -0.95
C PRO A 55 -14.30 -8.86 0.00
N THR A 56 -14.08 -9.10 1.29
CA THR A 56 -14.86 -8.51 2.36
C THR A 56 -14.79 -6.97 2.28
N PRO A 57 -15.77 -6.25 2.85
CA PRO A 57 -15.69 -4.80 2.95
C PRO A 57 -14.40 -4.31 3.63
N ALA A 58 -13.95 -4.99 4.68
CA ALA A 58 -12.73 -4.62 5.41
C ALA A 58 -11.46 -4.76 4.55
N GLU A 59 -11.36 -5.81 3.73
CA GLU A 59 -10.25 -5.97 2.77
C GLU A 59 -10.23 -4.80 1.77
N ARG A 60 -11.38 -4.44 1.19
CA ARG A 60 -11.47 -3.31 0.25
C ARG A 60 -11.12 -1.97 0.88
N ASP A 61 -11.57 -1.74 2.11
CA ASP A 61 -11.30 -0.50 2.84
C ASP A 61 -9.80 -0.37 3.14
N MET A 62 -9.17 -1.47 3.58
CA MET A 62 -7.73 -1.54 3.83
C MET A 62 -6.93 -1.27 2.54
N ASP A 63 -7.27 -1.93 1.44
CA ASP A 63 -6.57 -1.76 0.16
C ASP A 63 -6.71 -0.32 -0.37
N THR A 64 -7.93 0.23 -0.33
CA THR A 64 -8.21 1.62 -0.75
C THR A 64 -7.47 2.63 0.11
N PHE A 65 -7.48 2.45 1.44
CA PHE A 65 -6.77 3.32 2.37
C PHE A 65 -5.27 3.31 2.09
N ASN A 66 -4.66 2.14 1.91
CA ASN A 66 -3.23 2.02 1.71
C ASN A 66 -2.77 2.52 0.33
N ASN A 67 -3.60 2.38 -0.71
CA ASN A 67 -3.37 3.07 -2.00
C ASN A 67 -3.27 4.59 -1.80
N ALA A 68 -4.20 5.18 -1.04
CA ALA A 68 -4.17 6.61 -0.73
C ALA A 68 -2.94 7.00 0.12
N ARG A 69 -2.48 6.15 1.04
CA ARG A 69 -1.23 6.39 1.77
C ARG A 69 0.01 6.34 0.88
N GLY A 70 0.04 5.46 -0.11
CA GLY A 70 1.10 5.46 -1.14
C GLY A 70 1.24 6.83 -1.82
N LYS A 71 0.10 7.45 -2.14
CA LYS A 71 0.02 8.82 -2.70
C LYS A 71 0.62 9.86 -1.77
N ASP A 72 0.18 9.88 -0.52
CA ASP A 72 0.67 10.82 0.50
C ASP A 72 2.19 10.71 0.68
N ILE A 73 2.70 9.49 0.71
CA ILE A 73 4.13 9.20 0.85
C ILE A 73 4.92 9.74 -0.34
N VAL A 74 4.45 9.54 -1.57
CA VAL A 74 5.11 10.12 -2.75
C VAL A 74 5.06 11.64 -2.73
N LYS A 75 3.92 12.25 -2.34
CA LYS A 75 3.82 13.71 -2.22
C LYS A 75 4.80 14.28 -1.18
N ALA A 76 5.06 13.55 -0.10
CA ALA A 76 6.00 13.96 0.95
C ALA A 76 7.48 13.73 0.58
N ASN A 77 7.81 12.67 -0.14
CA ASN A 77 9.20 12.25 -0.40
C ASN A 77 9.68 12.53 -1.83
N GLY A 78 8.76 12.83 -2.75
CA GLY A 78 9.02 12.95 -4.18
C GLY A 78 9.29 11.59 -4.86
N CYS A 79 9.43 11.63 -6.18
CA CYS A 79 9.72 10.46 -7.01
C CYS A 79 11.21 10.14 -7.08
N GLY A 80 11.87 10.09 -5.93
CA GLY A 80 13.27 9.69 -5.82
C GLY A 80 13.51 8.25 -6.31
N SER A 81 14.63 7.66 -5.91
CA SER A 81 14.90 6.26 -6.28
C SER A 81 13.85 5.31 -5.70
N ARG A 82 13.63 4.16 -6.36
CA ARG A 82 12.74 3.10 -5.83
C ARG A 82 13.12 2.69 -4.39
N GLY A 83 14.41 2.72 -4.03
CA GLY A 83 14.87 2.44 -2.68
C GLY A 83 14.38 3.44 -1.63
N VAL A 84 14.31 4.73 -1.98
CA VAL A 84 13.78 5.78 -1.09
C VAL A 84 12.29 5.57 -0.83
N LEU A 85 11.52 5.30 -1.88
CA LEU A 85 10.09 5.00 -1.75
C LEU A 85 9.84 3.73 -0.94
N LYS A 86 10.60 2.66 -1.21
CA LYS A 86 10.53 1.39 -0.46
C LYS A 86 10.77 1.60 1.04
N LEU A 87 11.76 2.41 1.39
CA LEU A 87 12.08 2.76 2.78
C LEU A 87 10.99 3.64 3.42
N ALA A 88 10.49 4.65 2.70
CA ALA A 88 9.45 5.54 3.21
C ALA A 88 8.14 4.79 3.50
N VAL A 89 7.71 3.89 2.60
CA VAL A 89 6.54 3.04 2.82
C VAL A 89 6.76 2.07 3.98
N TRP A 90 7.99 1.56 4.14
CA TRP A 90 8.33 0.68 5.27
C TRP A 90 8.28 1.41 6.61
N GLN A 91 8.75 2.65 6.65
CA GLN A 91 8.63 3.50 7.85
C GLN A 91 7.17 3.82 8.16
N ALA A 92 6.35 4.12 7.15
CA ALA A 92 4.91 4.33 7.33
C ALA A 92 4.23 3.07 7.91
N TYR A 93 4.62 1.89 7.43
CA TYR A 93 4.17 0.62 7.96
C TYR A 93 4.55 0.43 9.45
N LEU A 94 5.83 0.59 9.81
CA LEU A 94 6.30 0.45 11.19
C LEU A 94 5.65 1.46 12.15
N ASN A 95 5.36 2.67 11.65
CA ASN A 95 4.73 3.74 12.41
C ASN A 95 3.19 3.65 12.44
N GLN A 96 2.59 2.55 11.97
CA GLN A 96 1.14 2.34 11.94
C GLN A 96 0.35 3.40 11.16
N VAL A 97 0.99 4.00 10.14
CA VAL A 97 0.32 4.92 9.21
C VAL A 97 -0.47 4.13 8.15
N LEU A 98 0.00 2.91 7.82
CA LEU A 98 -0.72 1.95 6.99
C LEU A 98 -1.69 1.12 7.84
N GLN A 99 -2.83 0.71 7.27
CA GLN A 99 -3.86 -0.08 7.95
C GLN A 99 -3.80 -1.55 7.56
N ASP A 100 -4.04 -2.46 8.51
CA ASP A 100 -4.37 -3.86 8.26
C ASP A 100 -5.89 -4.09 8.45
N ILE A 101 -6.37 -5.31 8.19
CA ILE A 101 -7.81 -5.65 8.30
C ILE A 101 -8.28 -5.75 9.76
N ASP A 102 -7.38 -6.02 10.69
CA ASP A 102 -7.66 -6.07 12.13
C ASP A 102 -7.64 -4.68 12.78
N GLY A 103 -7.99 -3.63 12.03
CA GLY A 103 -7.92 -2.24 12.45
C GLY A 103 -8.55 -2.00 13.83
N ILE A 104 -7.67 -1.81 14.83
CA ILE A 104 -7.84 -1.46 16.26
C ILE A 104 -7.62 -2.63 17.25
N GLU A 105 -6.39 -2.75 17.75
CA GLU A 105 -6.15 -2.62 19.20
C GLU A 105 -5.07 -1.55 19.43
N THR A 106 -5.44 -0.27 19.29
CA THR A 106 -4.71 0.79 20.00
C THR A 106 -5.38 0.97 21.35
N SER A 107 -4.94 0.19 22.34
CA SER A 107 -5.15 0.53 23.74
C SER A 107 -4.38 1.84 24.04
N LEU A 108 -5.10 2.77 24.67
CA LEU A 108 -4.57 3.99 25.27
C LEU A 108 -3.44 3.71 26.25
#